data_AF-A0A1J3DJG5-F1
#
_entry.id   AF-A0A1J3DJG5-F1
#
_cell.length_a   1.000
_cell.length_b   1.000
_cell.length_c   1.000
_cell.angle_alpha   90.00
_cell.angle_beta   90.00
_cell.angle_gamma   90.00
#
_symmetry.space_group_name_H-M   'P 1'
#
loop_
_entity.id
_entity.type
_entity.pdbx_description
1 polymer ?
#
loop_
_entity_poly.entity_id
_entity_poly.type
_entity_poly.pdbx_seq_one_letter_code
_entity_poly.pdbx_strand_id
1 'polypeptide(L)'
;MKKPRKHHREHDSLRQDLTEFESEWCEFLTEFSTEDVLRVFASTNLGERCRELAIRRLKSLLSDHTSNKERIEIRVMRLLQKDLVSRLKEEGLSENLFQVLGEVVVHVANELSSSEDDKWFYLWSYIASECKTEFKKAVYILQCLTMMVDDDKDFMVPTIENLIPEISSRLKPEGDLLLVDESCWVAAFVGAFCVIIHLIEIRIETVKEVMCSMVDSVRMCC
;
A
#
# COMPACT_ATOMS: atom_id res chain seq x y z
N MET A 1 31.31 2.49 2.40
CA MET A 1 30.64 3.74 1.97
C MET A 1 30.94 4.83 2.97
N LYS A 2 31.42 6.00 2.51
CA LYS A 2 31.70 7.15 3.37
C LYS A 2 30.44 8.01 3.51
N LYS A 3 29.96 8.20 4.75
CA LYS A 3 28.87 9.13 5.10
C LYS A 3 29.29 10.59 4.80
N PRO A 4 28.34 11.50 4.49
CA PRO A 4 28.63 12.93 4.42
C PRO A 4 29.03 13.46 5.82
N ARG A 5 30.00 14.39 5.84
CA ARG A 5 30.51 15.00 7.07
C ARG A 5 29.52 16.04 7.59
N LYS A 6 29.19 15.98 8.90
CA LYS A 6 28.44 17.04 9.59
C LYS A 6 29.33 18.27 9.75
N HIS A 7 28.98 19.38 9.09
CA HIS A 7 29.45 20.70 9.50
C HIS A 7 28.43 21.34 10.45
N HIS A 8 28.93 22.12 11.40
CA HIS A 8 28.17 22.68 12.51
C HIS A 8 28.38 24.19 12.48
N ARG A 9 27.31 24.99 12.24
CA ARG A 9 27.14 26.36 12.77
C ARG A 9 25.78 27.01 12.41
N GLU A 10 24.92 27.06 13.43
CA GLU A 10 23.92 28.10 13.78
C GLU A 10 22.85 28.56 12.76
N HIS A 11 21.67 27.97 12.95
CA HIS A 11 20.28 28.39 12.72
C HIS A 11 19.79 28.87 11.33
N ASP A 12 20.49 29.76 10.61
CA ASP A 12 20.15 30.07 9.21
C ASP A 12 20.87 29.14 8.23
N SER A 13 22.05 28.62 8.61
CA SER A 13 22.74 27.57 7.85
C SER A 13 21.97 26.25 7.88
N LEU A 14 21.21 25.96 8.94
CA LEU A 14 20.53 24.66 9.10
C LEU A 14 19.48 24.42 8.02
N ARG A 15 18.73 25.46 7.61
CA ARG A 15 17.76 25.34 6.51
C ARG A 15 18.46 25.17 5.16
N GLN A 16 19.57 25.88 4.96
CA GLN A 16 20.33 25.86 3.71
C GLN A 16 21.11 24.54 3.55
N ASP A 17 21.75 24.07 4.62
CA ASP A 17 22.43 22.76 4.74
C ASP A 17 21.44 21.60 4.57
N LEU A 18 20.21 21.69 5.11
CA LEU A 18 19.17 20.68 4.90
C LEU A 18 18.73 20.64 3.44
N THR A 19 18.55 21.80 2.79
CA THR A 19 18.16 21.85 1.37
C THR A 19 19.28 21.42 0.42
N GLU A 20 20.55 21.74 0.70
CA GLU A 20 21.69 21.25 -0.10
C GLU A 20 21.91 19.76 0.12
N PHE A 21 21.83 19.27 1.37
CA PHE A 21 21.90 17.85 1.68
C PHE A 21 20.78 17.07 0.99
N GLU A 22 19.53 17.54 1.06
CA GLU A 22 18.41 16.93 0.36
C GLU A 22 18.60 16.95 -1.16
N SER A 23 19.08 18.07 -1.73
CA SER A 23 19.34 18.18 -3.18
C SER A 23 20.41 17.20 -3.65
N GLU A 24 21.50 17.03 -2.90
CA GLU A 24 22.53 16.04 -3.21
C GLU A 24 21.95 14.62 -3.17
N TRP A 25 21.20 14.24 -2.12
CA TRP A 25 20.55 12.93 -2.08
C TRP A 25 19.55 12.71 -3.21
N CYS A 26 18.84 13.75 -3.65
CA CYS A 26 17.91 13.69 -4.78
C CYS A 26 18.62 13.39 -6.10
N GLU A 27 19.76 14.04 -6.36
CA GLU A 27 20.58 13.79 -7.56
C GLU A 27 21.22 12.40 -7.50
N PHE A 28 21.76 12.00 -6.35
CA PHE A 28 22.33 10.66 -6.15
C PHE A 28 21.32 9.52 -6.28
N LEU A 29 20.03 9.76 -5.98
CA LEU A 29 18.97 8.76 -6.14
C LEU A 29 18.71 8.33 -7.59
N THR A 30 19.11 9.13 -8.56
CA THR A 30 19.02 8.77 -9.98
C THR A 30 20.14 7.82 -10.42
N GLU A 31 21.25 7.77 -9.68
CA GLU A 31 22.45 6.98 -10.00
C GLU A 31 22.62 5.73 -9.11
N PHE A 32 21.78 5.56 -8.08
CA PHE A 32 21.91 4.43 -7.16
C PHE A 32 21.66 3.08 -7.83
N SER A 33 22.47 2.10 -7.42
CA SER A 33 22.20 0.69 -7.64
C SER A 33 20.91 0.27 -6.93
N THR A 34 20.29 -0.82 -7.38
CA THR A 34 19.11 -1.41 -6.74
C THR A 34 19.35 -1.66 -5.23
N GLU A 35 20.54 -2.13 -4.84
CA GLU A 35 20.92 -2.33 -3.43
C GLU A 35 20.93 -1.03 -2.60
N ASP A 36 21.38 0.07 -3.20
CA ASP A 36 21.44 1.35 -2.50
C ASP A 36 20.05 1.99 -2.36
N VAL A 37 19.20 1.89 -3.39
CA VAL A 37 17.79 2.34 -3.31
C VAL A 37 17.06 1.60 -2.19
N LEU A 38 17.27 0.30 -2.06
CA LEU A 38 16.67 -0.52 -0.99
C LEU A 38 17.17 -0.09 0.40
N ARG A 39 18.44 0.26 0.53
CA ARG A 39 19.02 0.73 1.79
C ARG A 39 18.49 2.10 2.20
N VAL A 40 18.33 3.00 1.23
CA VAL A 40 17.72 4.31 1.42
C VAL A 40 16.25 4.14 1.83
N PHE A 41 15.51 3.25 1.17
CA PHE A 41 14.14 2.92 1.49
C PHE A 41 13.97 2.37 2.93
N ALA A 42 14.87 1.48 3.38
CA ALA A 42 14.86 0.95 4.73
C ALA A 42 15.24 1.98 5.81
N SER A 43 15.82 3.14 5.45
CA SER A 43 16.25 4.16 6.39
C SER A 43 15.07 4.95 6.98
N THR A 44 15.08 5.20 8.29
CA THR A 44 14.09 6.05 8.98
C THR A 44 14.57 7.48 9.19
N ASN A 45 15.83 7.77 8.87
CA ASN A 45 16.49 9.04 9.22
C ASN A 45 16.52 10.06 8.06
N LEU A 46 15.68 9.88 7.04
CA LEU A 46 15.66 10.72 5.84
C LEU A 46 14.41 11.62 5.81
N GLY A 47 14.58 12.84 5.31
CA GLY A 47 13.49 13.78 5.06
C GLY A 47 12.43 13.19 4.12
N GLU A 48 11.21 13.73 4.19
CA GLU A 48 10.06 13.26 3.40
C GLU A 48 10.35 13.23 1.90
N ARG A 49 10.98 14.29 1.38
CA ARG A 49 11.37 14.39 -0.04
C ARG A 49 12.30 13.27 -0.49
N CYS A 50 13.29 12.92 0.33
CA CYS A 50 14.22 11.82 0.03
C CYS A 50 13.50 10.46 0.06
N ARG A 51 12.56 10.27 1.01
CA ARG A 51 11.72 9.06 1.08
C ARG A 51 10.82 8.93 -0.14
N GLU A 52 10.19 10.02 -0.57
CA GLU A 52 9.36 10.04 -1.78
C GLU A 52 10.16 9.63 -3.01
N LEU A 53 11.34 10.21 -3.22
CA LEU A 53 12.19 9.87 -4.35
C LEU A 53 12.66 8.42 -4.30
N ALA A 54 13.01 7.91 -3.12
CA ALA A 54 13.38 6.51 -2.96
C ALA A 54 12.23 5.56 -3.32
N ILE A 55 11.00 5.86 -2.87
CA ILE A 55 9.80 5.08 -3.20
C ILE A 55 9.50 5.12 -4.70
N ARG A 56 9.56 6.30 -5.33
CA ARG A 56 9.38 6.46 -6.78
C ARG A 56 10.45 5.71 -7.58
N ARG A 57 11.70 5.75 -7.11
CA ARG A 57 12.81 5.02 -7.75
C ARG A 57 12.63 3.50 -7.61
N LEU A 58 12.24 3.03 -6.42
CA LEU A 58 11.92 1.62 -6.19
C LEU A 58 10.78 1.14 -7.10
N LYS A 59 9.72 1.94 -7.24
CA LYS A 59 8.64 1.66 -8.21
C LYS A 59 9.17 1.50 -9.63
N SER A 60 10.05 2.40 -10.08
CA SER A 60 10.67 2.32 -11.41
C SER A 60 11.47 1.02 -11.59
N LEU A 61 12.30 0.66 -10.61
CA LEU A 61 13.11 -0.56 -10.66
C LEU A 61 12.24 -1.82 -10.70
N LEU A 62 11.17 -1.86 -9.90
CA LEU A 62 10.21 -2.95 -9.91
C LEU A 62 9.41 -3.04 -11.22
N SER A 63 9.12 -1.89 -11.84
CA SER A 63 8.47 -1.84 -13.16
C SER A 63 9.39 -2.36 -14.26
N ASP A 64 10.67 -1.97 -14.23
CA ASP A 64 11.69 -2.48 -15.14
C ASP A 64 11.92 -3.98 -14.94
N HIS A 65 11.85 -4.45 -13.70
CA HIS A 65 11.87 -5.86 -13.37
C HIS A 65 10.69 -6.64 -13.95
N THR A 66 9.47 -6.14 -13.73
CA THR A 66 8.23 -6.72 -14.30
C THR A 66 8.30 -6.75 -15.84
N SER A 67 8.98 -5.78 -16.45
CA SER A 67 9.18 -5.68 -17.90
C SER A 67 10.38 -6.48 -18.43
N ASN A 68 11.04 -7.31 -17.59
CA ASN A 68 12.24 -8.08 -17.90
C ASN A 68 13.47 -7.24 -18.36
N LYS A 69 13.51 -5.95 -18.05
CA LYS A 69 14.67 -5.08 -18.34
C LYS A 69 15.74 -5.17 -17.27
N GLU A 70 15.34 -5.43 -16.04
CA GLU A 70 16.22 -5.61 -14.89
C GLU A 70 15.83 -6.89 -14.14
N ARG A 71 16.79 -7.56 -13.51
CA ARG A 71 16.50 -8.74 -12.68
C ARG A 71 16.70 -8.38 -11.22
N ILE A 72 15.62 -8.43 -10.46
CA ILE A 72 15.65 -8.34 -9.01
C ILE A 72 15.47 -9.76 -8.46
N GLU A 73 16.33 -10.16 -7.53
CA GLU A 73 16.20 -11.49 -6.92
C GLU A 73 15.00 -11.57 -5.99
N ILE A 74 14.29 -12.69 -5.97
CA ILE A 74 13.15 -12.91 -5.04
C ILE A 74 13.54 -12.70 -3.56
N ARG A 75 14.80 -12.96 -3.19
CA ARG A 75 15.33 -12.71 -1.84
C ARG A 75 15.25 -11.23 -1.45
N VAL A 76 15.44 -10.33 -2.42
CA VAL A 76 15.29 -8.89 -2.24
C VAL A 76 13.82 -8.53 -1.99
N MET A 77 12.89 -9.11 -2.76
CA MET A 77 11.44 -8.92 -2.55
C MET A 77 11.00 -9.35 -1.16
N ARG A 78 11.53 -10.48 -0.66
CA ARG A 78 11.27 -10.96 0.72
C ARG A 78 11.78 -9.99 1.78
N LEU A 79 12.96 -9.38 1.58
CA LEU A 79 13.50 -8.39 2.51
C LEU A 79 12.65 -7.11 2.55
N LEU A 80 12.08 -6.72 1.41
CA LEU A 80 11.21 -5.55 1.30
C LEU A 80 9.90 -5.67 2.07
N GLN A 81 9.37 -6.88 2.25
CA GLN A 81 8.05 -7.11 2.82
C GLN A 81 7.82 -6.38 4.15
N LYS A 82 8.79 -6.51 5.08
CA LYS A 82 8.70 -5.90 6.41
C LYS A 82 8.77 -4.38 6.35
N ASP A 83 9.69 -3.86 5.55
CA ASP A 83 9.89 -2.42 5.42
C ASP A 83 8.67 -1.76 4.76
N LEU A 84 8.09 -2.39 3.74
CA LEU A 84 6.86 -1.91 3.08
C LEU A 84 5.68 -1.84 4.05
N VAL A 85 5.42 -2.89 4.82
CA VAL A 85 4.35 -2.87 5.84
C VAL A 85 4.63 -1.82 6.91
N SER A 86 5.89 -1.64 7.31
CA SER A 86 6.26 -0.56 8.23
C SER A 86 6.00 0.82 7.65
N ARG A 87 6.24 1.03 6.35
CA ARG A 87 5.96 2.31 5.69
C ARG A 87 4.47 2.56 5.55
N LEU A 88 3.66 1.54 5.24
CA LEU A 88 2.21 1.70 5.16
C LEU A 88 1.60 2.21 6.48
N LYS A 89 2.22 1.90 7.62
CA LYS A 89 1.82 2.33 8.96
C LYS A 89 2.34 3.71 9.37
N GLU A 90 3.15 4.37 8.55
CA GLU A 90 3.67 5.71 8.90
C GLU A 90 2.54 6.74 8.92
N GLU A 91 2.41 7.42 10.06
CA GLU A 91 1.52 8.58 10.20
C GLU A 91 2.02 9.76 9.36
N GLY A 92 1.10 10.52 8.79
CA GLY A 92 1.42 11.74 8.05
C GLY A 92 1.93 11.53 6.62
N LEU A 93 1.88 10.31 6.08
CA LEU A 93 2.13 10.10 4.65
C LEU A 93 1.10 10.86 3.79
N SER A 94 1.59 11.63 2.83
CA SER A 94 0.73 12.25 1.83
C SER A 94 0.01 11.19 0.98
N GLU A 95 -1.19 11.50 0.51
CA GLU A 95 -2.02 10.57 -0.27
C GLU A 95 -1.31 10.09 -1.55
N ASN A 96 -0.66 11.01 -2.27
CA ASN A 96 0.13 10.68 -3.45
C ASN A 96 1.27 9.70 -3.13
N LEU A 97 1.98 9.90 -2.02
CA LEU A 97 3.05 8.99 -1.61
C LEU A 97 2.51 7.62 -1.19
N PHE A 98 1.37 7.59 -0.50
CA PHE A 98 0.69 6.35 -0.15
C PHE A 98 0.25 5.57 -1.40
N GLN A 99 -0.23 6.25 -2.43
CA GLN A 99 -0.59 5.62 -3.71
C GLN A 99 0.64 4.99 -4.38
N VAL A 100 1.75 5.72 -4.49
CA VAL A 100 2.99 5.16 -5.06
C VAL A 100 3.48 3.96 -4.24
N LEU A 101 3.36 4.01 -2.91
CA LEU A 101 3.70 2.90 -2.02
C LEU A 101 2.81 1.67 -2.25
N GLY A 102 1.50 1.86 -2.46
CA GLY A 102 0.59 0.76 -2.81
C GLY A 102 0.97 0.09 -4.13
N GLU A 103 1.36 0.87 -5.15
CA GLU A 103 1.86 0.29 -6.41
C GLU A 103 3.13 -0.55 -6.20
N VAL A 104 4.07 -0.08 -5.37
CA VAL A 104 5.27 -0.85 -4.99
C VAL A 104 4.88 -2.17 -4.29
N VAL A 105 3.92 -2.12 -3.37
CA VAL A 105 3.40 -3.31 -2.67
C VAL A 105 2.85 -4.34 -3.66
N VAL A 106 2.09 -3.91 -4.67
CA VAL A 106 1.54 -4.81 -5.71
C VAL A 106 2.63 -5.49 -6.50
N HIS A 107 3.65 -4.74 -6.95
CA HIS A 107 4.77 -5.34 -7.68
C HIS A 107 5.48 -6.42 -6.87
N VAL A 108 5.78 -6.12 -5.60
CA VAL A 108 6.44 -7.08 -4.70
C VAL A 108 5.56 -8.29 -4.45
N ALA A 109 4.26 -8.09 -4.21
CA ALA A 109 3.34 -9.17 -3.91
C ALA A 109 3.06 -10.05 -5.15
N ASN A 110 3.05 -9.50 -6.37
CA ASN A 110 2.89 -10.27 -7.60
C ASN A 110 4.13 -11.13 -7.89
N GLU A 111 5.32 -10.62 -7.59
CA GLU A 111 6.54 -11.41 -7.76
C GLU A 111 6.59 -12.56 -6.74
N LEU A 112 6.15 -12.28 -5.51
CA LEU A 112 6.11 -13.28 -4.43
C LEU A 112 4.99 -14.31 -4.59
N SER A 113 3.86 -13.96 -5.20
CA SER A 113 2.74 -14.91 -5.39
C SER A 113 3.08 -16.08 -6.31
N SER A 114 4.16 -15.96 -7.11
CA SER A 114 4.71 -17.08 -7.87
C SER A 114 5.39 -18.16 -7.01
N SER A 115 5.57 -17.89 -5.70
CA SER A 115 6.24 -18.76 -4.73
C SER A 115 5.24 -19.19 -3.64
N GLU A 116 4.96 -20.49 -3.56
CA GLU A 116 4.02 -21.08 -2.58
C GLU A 116 4.34 -20.74 -1.11
N ASP A 117 5.61 -20.45 -0.81
CA ASP A 117 6.10 -20.13 0.53
C ASP A 117 5.85 -18.66 0.95
N ASP A 118 5.43 -17.77 0.04
CA ASP A 118 5.48 -16.31 0.25
C ASP A 118 4.11 -15.61 0.24
N LYS A 119 3.13 -16.15 0.97
CA LYS A 119 1.75 -15.60 1.11
C LYS A 119 1.63 -14.21 1.78
N TRP A 120 2.76 -13.58 2.15
CA TRP A 120 2.88 -12.25 2.77
C TRP A 120 1.81 -11.93 3.84
N PHE A 121 1.62 -12.84 4.81
CA PHE A 121 0.61 -12.73 5.87
C PHE A 121 0.55 -11.38 6.59
N TYR A 122 1.71 -10.73 6.79
CA TYR A 122 1.77 -9.43 7.46
C TYR A 122 1.06 -8.30 6.69
N LEU A 123 0.98 -8.38 5.36
CA LEU A 123 0.25 -7.40 4.54
C LEU A 123 -1.26 -7.55 4.75
N TRP A 124 -1.76 -8.78 4.71
CA TRP A 124 -3.17 -9.10 4.96
C TRP A 124 -3.58 -8.76 6.39
N SER A 125 -2.71 -9.02 7.36
CA SER A 125 -2.90 -8.60 8.76
C SER A 125 -2.95 -7.07 8.90
N TYR A 126 -2.17 -6.32 8.11
CA TYR A 126 -2.24 -4.86 8.08
C TYR A 126 -3.60 -4.38 7.56
N ILE A 127 -4.08 -4.92 6.43
CA ILE A 127 -5.39 -4.55 5.88
C ILE A 127 -6.50 -4.82 6.91
N ALA A 128 -6.44 -5.98 7.59
CA ALA A 128 -7.41 -6.36 8.61
C ALA A 128 -7.40 -5.44 9.83
N SER A 129 -6.21 -4.96 10.26
CA SER A 129 -6.10 -4.07 11.41
C SER A 129 -6.53 -2.64 11.09
N GLU A 130 -6.17 -2.14 9.90
CA GLU A 130 -6.38 -0.76 9.50
C GLU A 130 -7.76 -0.48 8.91
N CYS A 131 -8.54 -1.51 8.53
CA CYS A 131 -9.83 -1.29 7.86
C CYS A 131 -10.82 -0.49 8.71
N LYS A 132 -10.70 -0.51 10.04
CA LYS A 132 -11.60 0.25 10.92
C LYS A 132 -11.23 1.73 11.02
N THR A 133 -9.95 2.03 11.17
CA THR A 133 -9.42 3.38 11.44
C THR A 133 -9.04 4.12 10.16
N GLU A 134 -8.38 3.44 9.23
CA GLU A 134 -7.83 3.98 7.98
C GLU A 134 -8.49 3.29 6.78
N PHE A 135 -9.83 3.16 6.81
CA PHE A 135 -10.61 2.38 5.86
C PHE A 135 -10.24 2.62 4.38
N LYS A 136 -10.14 3.89 3.96
CA LYS A 136 -9.83 4.24 2.55
C LYS A 136 -8.45 3.72 2.14
N LYS A 137 -7.46 3.78 3.03
CA LYS A 137 -6.11 3.26 2.80
C LYS A 137 -6.10 1.73 2.76
N ALA A 138 -6.80 1.07 3.68
CA ALA A 138 -6.93 -0.37 3.70
C ALA A 138 -7.60 -0.91 2.42
N VAL A 139 -8.70 -0.28 1.99
CA VAL A 139 -9.39 -0.60 0.73
C VAL A 139 -8.49 -0.34 -0.47
N TYR A 140 -7.74 0.77 -0.49
CA TYR A 140 -6.84 1.06 -1.60
C TYR A 140 -5.78 -0.04 -1.77
N ILE A 141 -5.17 -0.50 -0.68
CA ILE A 141 -4.22 -1.62 -0.73
C ILE A 141 -4.91 -2.91 -1.16
N LEU A 142 -6.11 -3.20 -0.67
CA LEU A 142 -6.89 -4.35 -1.13
C LEU A 142 -7.17 -4.29 -2.64
N GLN A 143 -7.59 -3.11 -3.13
CA GLN A 143 -7.88 -2.87 -4.54
C GLN A 143 -6.65 -3.16 -5.41
N CYS A 144 -5.51 -2.65 -4.97
CA CYS A 144 -4.20 -2.92 -5.54
C CYS A 144 -3.91 -4.43 -5.70
N LEU A 145 -4.37 -5.26 -4.76
CA LEU A 145 -4.14 -6.71 -4.73
C LEU A 145 -5.18 -7.55 -5.49
N THR A 146 -6.23 -6.94 -6.05
CA THR A 146 -7.39 -7.65 -6.62
C THR A 146 -7.06 -8.67 -7.72
N MET A 147 -5.93 -8.52 -8.42
CA MET A 147 -5.51 -9.47 -9.46
C MET A 147 -4.69 -10.66 -8.94
N MET A 148 -4.38 -10.74 -7.64
CA MET A 148 -3.72 -11.90 -7.04
C MET A 148 -4.76 -12.99 -6.80
N VAL A 149 -4.95 -13.80 -7.84
CA VAL A 149 -5.80 -14.99 -7.81
C VAL A 149 -4.87 -16.19 -7.59
N ASP A 150 -4.53 -16.44 -6.32
CA ASP A 150 -3.91 -17.70 -5.90
C ASP A 150 -5.02 -18.70 -5.52
N ASP A 151 -4.80 -20.00 -5.73
CA ASP A 151 -5.77 -21.06 -5.43
C ASP A 151 -5.93 -21.26 -3.91
N ASP A 152 -4.88 -20.99 -3.13
CA ASP A 152 -4.90 -21.10 -1.67
C ASP A 152 -5.25 -19.74 -1.04
N LYS A 153 -6.55 -19.43 -0.95
CA LYS A 153 -7.05 -18.13 -0.46
C LYS A 153 -7.39 -18.10 1.03
N ASP A 154 -7.20 -19.20 1.74
CA ASP A 154 -7.66 -19.35 3.13
C ASP A 154 -6.97 -18.38 4.08
N PHE A 155 -5.73 -18.01 3.79
CA PHE A 155 -4.98 -17.06 4.59
C PHE A 155 -5.56 -15.62 4.56
N MET A 156 -6.34 -15.28 3.53
CA MET A 156 -6.98 -13.98 3.39
C MET A 156 -8.32 -13.90 4.14
N VAL A 157 -8.91 -15.04 4.52
CA VAL A 157 -10.24 -15.12 5.17
C VAL A 157 -10.35 -14.19 6.38
N PRO A 158 -9.39 -14.13 7.32
CA PRO A 158 -9.47 -13.22 8.45
C PRO A 158 -9.55 -11.75 8.02
N THR A 159 -8.84 -11.36 6.96
CA THR A 159 -8.89 -10.00 6.43
C THR A 159 -10.26 -9.67 5.84
N ILE A 160 -10.82 -10.59 5.07
CA ILE A 160 -12.15 -10.41 4.46
C ILE A 160 -13.24 -10.33 5.53
N GLU A 161 -13.17 -11.18 6.57
CA GLU A 161 -14.14 -11.17 7.68
C GLU A 161 -14.12 -9.86 8.48
N ASN A 162 -12.97 -9.19 8.59
CA ASN A 162 -12.87 -7.86 9.20
C ASN A 162 -13.36 -6.73 8.28
N LEU A 163 -13.17 -6.87 6.96
CA LEU A 163 -13.57 -5.87 5.97
C LEU A 163 -15.08 -5.82 5.75
N ILE A 164 -15.77 -6.95 5.73
CA ILE A 164 -17.20 -7.03 5.40
C ILE A 164 -18.06 -6.10 6.29
N PRO A 165 -17.94 -6.13 7.63
CA PRO A 165 -18.74 -5.24 8.48
C PRO A 165 -18.46 -3.75 8.22
N GLU A 166 -17.19 -3.40 7.98
CA GLU A 166 -16.77 -2.01 7.71
C GLU A 166 -17.26 -1.52 6.35
N ILE A 167 -17.29 -2.40 5.34
CA ILE A 167 -17.87 -2.12 4.01
C ILE A 167 -19.39 -1.94 4.14
N SER A 168 -20.08 -2.88 4.78
CA SER A 168 -21.53 -2.89 4.90
C SER A 168 -22.05 -1.64 5.63
N SER A 169 -21.41 -1.26 6.74
CA SER A 169 -21.80 -0.07 7.51
C SER A 169 -21.62 1.24 6.74
N ARG A 170 -20.70 1.29 5.77
CA ARG A 170 -20.46 2.47 4.91
C ARG A 170 -21.33 2.50 3.67
N LEU A 171 -21.71 1.33 3.14
CA LEU A 171 -22.69 1.22 2.05
C LEU A 171 -24.12 1.48 2.53
N LYS A 172 -24.42 1.11 3.78
CA LYS A 172 -25.71 1.29 4.44
C LYS A 172 -25.49 1.94 5.80
N PRO A 173 -25.20 3.25 5.85
CA PRO A 173 -25.04 3.96 7.11
C PRO A 173 -26.33 3.86 7.94
N GLU A 174 -26.20 3.53 9.22
CA GLU A 174 -27.34 3.48 10.14
C GLU A 174 -27.84 4.90 10.44
N GLY A 175 -29.08 5.22 10.03
CA GLY A 175 -29.78 6.48 10.33
C GLY A 175 -30.07 7.37 9.11
N ASP A 176 -30.86 8.45 9.31
CA ASP A 176 -31.21 9.47 8.30
C ASP A 176 -30.02 10.39 7.91
N LEU A 177 -28.79 9.88 7.96
CA LEU A 177 -27.57 10.62 7.64
C LEU A 177 -27.45 10.78 6.11
N LEU A 178 -28.19 11.76 5.58
CA LEU A 178 -28.16 12.26 4.19
C LEU A 178 -26.81 12.86 3.76
N LEU A 179 -25.77 12.79 4.60
CA LEU A 179 -24.42 13.25 4.30
C LEU A 179 -23.48 12.04 4.31
N VAL A 180 -23.66 11.17 3.34
CA VAL A 180 -22.70 10.13 3.02
C VAL A 180 -21.43 10.82 2.53
N ASP A 181 -20.29 10.62 3.20
CA ASP A 181 -18.98 11.01 2.65
C ASP A 181 -18.78 10.24 1.33
N GLU A 182 -18.98 10.92 0.21
CA GLU A 182 -18.91 10.35 -1.15
C GLU A 182 -17.62 9.56 -1.34
N SER A 183 -16.49 10.08 -0.86
CA SER A 183 -15.20 9.40 -0.99
C SER A 183 -15.12 8.12 -0.16
N CYS A 184 -15.77 8.09 1.01
CA CYS A 184 -15.85 6.90 1.85
C CYS A 184 -16.80 5.86 1.27
N TRP A 185 -17.91 6.30 0.67
CA TRP A 185 -18.86 5.43 -0.01
C TRP A 185 -18.26 4.80 -1.27
N VAL A 186 -17.56 5.58 -2.10
CA VAL A 186 -16.83 5.06 -3.27
C VAL A 186 -15.81 4.02 -2.82
N ALA A 187 -15.04 4.28 -1.74
CA ALA A 187 -14.14 3.29 -1.18
C ALA A 187 -14.89 2.02 -0.72
N ALA A 188 -16.04 2.16 -0.06
CA ALA A 188 -16.82 1.00 0.37
C ALA A 188 -17.33 0.17 -0.81
N PHE A 189 -17.75 0.84 -1.89
CA PHE A 189 -18.21 0.20 -3.11
C PHE A 189 -17.07 -0.55 -3.82
N VAL A 190 -15.89 0.08 -3.93
CA VAL A 190 -14.67 -0.55 -4.47
C VAL A 190 -14.25 -1.73 -3.60
N GLY A 191 -14.21 -1.57 -2.28
CA GLY A 191 -13.86 -2.63 -1.34
C GLY A 191 -14.80 -3.83 -1.44
N ALA A 192 -16.11 -3.59 -1.57
CA ALA A 192 -17.11 -4.63 -1.78
C ALA A 192 -16.82 -5.45 -3.05
N PHE A 193 -16.50 -4.77 -4.15
CA PHE A 193 -16.15 -5.42 -5.41
C PHE A 193 -14.88 -6.27 -5.29
N CYS A 194 -13.84 -5.76 -4.61
CA CYS A 194 -12.60 -6.50 -4.38
C CYS A 194 -12.85 -7.75 -3.51
N VAL A 195 -13.62 -7.62 -2.43
CA VAL A 195 -14.03 -8.74 -1.57
C VAL A 195 -14.78 -9.80 -2.37
N ILE A 196 -15.73 -9.41 -3.22
CA ILE A 196 -16.47 -10.34 -4.08
C ILE A 196 -15.51 -11.12 -4.99
N ILE A 197 -14.56 -10.46 -5.65
CA ILE A 197 -13.57 -11.12 -6.51
C ILE A 197 -12.79 -12.19 -5.73
N HIS A 198 -12.37 -11.88 -4.50
CA HIS A 198 -11.66 -12.85 -3.67
C HIS A 198 -12.56 -13.97 -3.14
N LEU A 199 -13.86 -13.72 -2.94
CA LEU A 199 -14.82 -14.67 -2.36
C LEU A 199 -15.60 -15.53 -3.37
N ILE A 200 -15.64 -15.17 -4.66
CA ILE A 200 -16.41 -15.89 -5.70
C ILE A 200 -16.10 -17.39 -5.74
N GLU A 201 -14.89 -17.79 -5.32
CA GLU A 201 -14.45 -19.19 -5.31
C GLU A 201 -14.61 -19.89 -3.94
N ILE A 202 -14.95 -19.17 -2.87
CA ILE A 202 -14.86 -19.68 -1.49
C ILE A 202 -16.21 -19.67 -0.76
N ARG A 203 -17.03 -18.60 -0.90
CA ARG A 203 -18.23 -18.40 -0.07
C ARG A 203 -19.40 -17.73 -0.81
N ILE A 204 -20.25 -18.54 -1.44
CA ILE A 204 -21.39 -18.06 -2.25
C ILE A 204 -22.37 -17.18 -1.46
N GLU A 205 -22.71 -17.54 -0.22
CA GLU A 205 -23.70 -16.76 0.56
C GLU A 205 -23.16 -15.38 0.96
N THR A 206 -21.89 -15.30 1.36
CA THR A 206 -21.24 -14.02 1.69
C THR A 206 -21.14 -13.10 0.46
N VAL A 207 -20.85 -13.66 -0.72
CA VAL A 207 -20.87 -12.90 -1.98
C VAL A 207 -22.24 -12.27 -2.23
N LYS A 208 -23.31 -13.06 -2.04
CA LYS A 208 -24.69 -12.61 -2.25
C LYS A 208 -25.07 -11.48 -1.29
N GLU A 209 -24.70 -11.57 -0.01
CA GLU A 209 -24.96 -10.52 0.98
C GLU A 209 -24.26 -9.20 0.63
N VAL A 210 -22.99 -9.26 0.22
CA VAL A 210 -22.23 -8.08 -0.22
C VAL A 210 -22.84 -7.48 -1.49
N MET A 211 -23.20 -8.30 -2.47
CA MET A 211 -23.87 -7.86 -3.71
C MET A 211 -25.21 -7.17 -3.43
N CYS A 212 -26.06 -7.75 -2.57
CA CYS A 212 -27.31 -7.13 -2.16
C CYS A 212 -27.07 -5.77 -1.49
N SER A 213 -26.03 -5.67 -0.66
CA SER A 213 -25.66 -4.41 -0.01
C SER A 213 -25.24 -3.33 -1.00
N MET A 214 -24.48 -3.67 -2.04
CA MET A 214 -24.14 -2.75 -3.12
C MET A 214 -25.37 -2.26 -3.90
N VAL A 215 -26.28 -3.18 -4.28
CA VAL A 215 -27.49 -2.85 -5.05
C VAL A 215 -28.42 -1.93 -4.27
N ASP A 216 -28.66 -2.26 -2.99
CA ASP A 216 -29.52 -1.45 -2.13
C ASP A 216 -28.93 -0.06 -1.89
N SER A 217 -27.61 0.04 -1.75
CA SER A 217 -26.93 1.31 -1.57
C SER A 217 -27.16 2.28 -2.75
N VAL A 218 -27.02 1.79 -3.99
CA VAL A 218 -27.28 2.61 -5.19
C VAL A 218 -28.74 3.05 -5.26
N ARG A 219 -29.69 2.18 -4.91
CA ARG A 219 -31.13 2.51 -4.89
C ARG A 219 -31.50 3.60 -3.87
N MET A 220 -30.72 3.75 -2.81
CA MET A 220 -30.96 4.76 -1.77
C MET A 220 -30.26 6.09 -2.10
N CYS A 221 -29.27 6.09 -3.00
CA CYS A 221 -28.50 7.26 -3.41
C CYS A 221 -28.95 7.89 -4.75
N CYS A 222 -29.83 7.22 -5.52
CA CYS A 222 -30.38 7.67 -6.81
C CYS A 222 -31.89 7.78 -6.75
#